data_AF-A0A8C8AI88-F1
#
_entry.id   AF-A0A8C8AI88-F1
#
_cell.length_a   1.000
_cell.length_b   1.000
_cell.length_c   1.000
_cell.angle_alpha   90.00
_cell.angle_beta   90.00
_cell.angle_gamma   90.00
#
_symmetry.space_group_name_H-M   'P 1'
#
loop_
_entity.id
_entity.type
_entity.pdbx_description
1 polymer ?
#
loop_
_entity_poly.entity_id
_entity_poly.type
_entity_poly.pdbx_seq_one_letter_code
_entity_poly.pdbx_strand_id
1 'polypeptide(L)'
;MCFLTSVITWAEIHMYHKSYTCMPTIIYWDRYSQSLERKHLTFFSVPNAQALTVSVAGLGGKGKEKASSSFLSFLTVILPVLIVTIMYFLSLFLLFCLALYVVHPKTDEQRCRLQEACKDILLFKNLDQEQLSQVLDAMFERKVKPQEHVIDQGDDGDNFYVVERGLYDIVVAKDNQSRCVGRYDNHGSFGELALMYNTPRAATIVATTEGALWGLDRVTFRRIILKNNAKKRKTYELFIESVPLLKSLEASERMKIVDVIGEKVYQDGERIISQGDKADCFYIVESGEVKILIKSKTMTSKEANQEVEIARCHRGQYFGELALVTNKPRAASAYAVGEVKCLVMDVQAFERLLGPCMDIMKRNITHYEEQLVAMFGSSMDLLDPGN
;
A
#
# COMPACT_ATOMS: atom_id res chain seq x y z
N MET A 1 -53.88 -15.63 -6.59
CA MET A 1 -53.18 -16.87 -6.17
C MET A 1 -52.21 -17.38 -7.25
N CYS A 2 -51.50 -16.48 -7.97
CA CYS A 2 -50.47 -16.83 -8.98
C CYS A 2 -49.13 -16.10 -8.76
N PHE A 3 -48.93 -15.40 -7.63
CA PHE A 3 -47.69 -14.68 -7.33
C PHE A 3 -46.79 -15.41 -6.30
N LEU A 4 -47.27 -16.49 -5.69
CA LEU A 4 -46.51 -17.27 -4.70
C LEU A 4 -45.72 -18.44 -5.31
N THR A 5 -45.98 -18.81 -6.56
CA THR A 5 -45.30 -19.94 -7.23
C THR A 5 -43.99 -19.56 -7.91
N SER A 6 -43.69 -18.27 -8.11
CA SER A 6 -42.45 -17.83 -8.76
C SER A 6 -41.30 -17.54 -7.78
N VAL A 7 -41.58 -17.48 -6.48
CA VAL A 7 -40.56 -17.25 -5.43
C VAL A 7 -40.01 -18.58 -4.89
N ILE A 8 -40.77 -19.66 -4.96
CA ILE A 8 -40.38 -20.97 -4.40
C ILE A 8 -39.41 -21.73 -5.32
N THR A 9 -39.47 -21.53 -6.63
CA THR A 9 -38.56 -22.19 -7.60
C THR A 9 -37.14 -21.64 -7.61
N TRP A 10 -36.88 -20.46 -7.02
CA TRP A 10 -35.51 -19.93 -6.90
C TRP A 10 -34.81 -20.39 -5.61
N ALA A 11 -35.58 -20.76 -4.57
CA ALA A 11 -35.03 -21.24 -3.30
C ALA A 11 -34.54 -22.70 -3.35
N GLU A 12 -35.07 -23.54 -4.26
CA GLU A 12 -34.65 -24.95 -4.39
C GLU A 12 -33.35 -25.14 -5.18
N ILE A 13 -32.89 -24.14 -5.94
CA ILE A 13 -31.64 -24.22 -6.72
C ILE A 13 -30.41 -23.95 -5.84
N HIS A 14 -30.56 -23.27 -4.69
CA HIS A 14 -29.43 -22.94 -3.81
C HIS A 14 -29.12 -23.98 -2.72
N MET A 15 -29.88 -25.08 -2.63
CA MET A 15 -29.64 -26.14 -1.64
C MET A 15 -28.85 -27.36 -2.17
N TYR A 16 -28.42 -27.34 -3.44
CA TYR A 16 -27.57 -28.38 -4.03
C TYR A 16 -26.31 -27.76 -4.63
N HIS A 17 -25.28 -27.54 -3.82
CA HIS A 17 -23.86 -27.68 -4.22
C HIS A 17 -22.95 -27.42 -3.01
N LYS A 18 -22.85 -28.43 -2.13
CA LYS A 18 -21.63 -28.66 -1.34
C LYS A 18 -20.66 -29.43 -2.22
N SER A 19 -19.40 -29.00 -2.19
CA SER A 19 -18.23 -29.66 -2.78
C SER A 19 -18.16 -29.54 -4.30
N TYR A 20 -17.33 -28.63 -4.83
CA TYR A 20 -16.27 -28.91 -5.80
C TYR A 20 -15.35 -27.68 -5.91
N THR A 21 -14.06 -27.98 -5.83
CA THR A 21 -12.84 -27.22 -6.08
C THR A 21 -12.85 -26.24 -7.27
N CYS A 22 -12.12 -25.12 -7.12
CA CYS A 22 -11.42 -24.32 -8.13
C CYS A 22 -12.06 -24.14 -9.53
N MET A 23 -12.65 -22.96 -9.79
CA MET A 23 -12.38 -22.15 -11.00
C MET A 23 -13.07 -20.77 -10.93
N PRO A 24 -12.54 -19.72 -11.59
CA PRO A 24 -12.83 -18.33 -11.25
C PRO A 24 -14.07 -17.76 -11.94
N THR A 25 -14.80 -16.96 -11.19
CA THR A 25 -16.02 -16.21 -11.53
C THR A 25 -15.89 -15.25 -12.73
N ILE A 26 -14.68 -15.09 -13.29
CA ILE A 26 -14.38 -14.23 -14.45
C ILE A 26 -14.91 -14.83 -15.77
N ILE A 27 -14.96 -16.17 -15.90
CA ILE A 27 -15.49 -16.82 -17.13
C ILE A 27 -17.00 -16.60 -17.28
N TYR A 28 -17.72 -16.39 -16.16
CA TYR A 28 -19.16 -16.12 -16.19
C TYR A 28 -19.48 -14.71 -16.70
N TRP A 29 -18.63 -13.72 -16.40
CA TRP A 29 -18.85 -12.35 -16.87
C TRP A 29 -18.46 -12.14 -18.33
N ASP A 30 -17.42 -12.84 -18.82
CA ASP A 30 -17.02 -12.74 -20.24
C ASP A 30 -18.06 -13.42 -21.17
N ARG A 31 -18.69 -14.51 -20.71
CA ARG A 31 -19.81 -15.14 -21.44
C ARG A 31 -21.10 -14.31 -21.39
N TYR A 32 -21.31 -13.53 -20.33
CA TYR A 32 -22.45 -12.61 -20.19
C TYR A 32 -22.25 -11.34 -21.03
N SER A 33 -21.03 -10.80 -21.06
CA SER A 33 -20.62 -9.65 -21.89
C SER A 33 -20.66 -9.98 -23.38
N GLN A 34 -20.13 -11.13 -23.80
CA GLN A 34 -20.20 -11.60 -25.19
C GLN A 34 -21.63 -11.99 -25.64
N SER A 35 -22.54 -12.30 -24.71
CA SER A 35 -23.96 -12.50 -25.02
C SER A 35 -24.72 -11.19 -25.18
N LEU A 36 -24.22 -10.09 -24.62
CA LEU A 36 -24.77 -8.74 -24.76
C LEU A 36 -24.32 -8.07 -26.06
N GLU A 37 -23.09 -8.31 -26.53
CA GLU A 37 -22.59 -7.76 -27.81
C GLU A 37 -23.09 -8.52 -29.05
N ARG A 38 -23.44 -9.82 -28.94
CA ARG A 38 -23.93 -10.62 -30.08
C ARG A 38 -25.45 -10.57 -30.31
N LYS A 39 -26.21 -9.89 -29.45
CA LYS A 39 -27.65 -9.67 -29.67
C LYS A 39 -27.88 -8.21 -30.01
N HIS A 40 -27.76 -7.91 -31.31
CA HIS A 40 -28.56 -6.87 -31.93
C HIS A 40 -30.01 -7.04 -31.44
N LEU A 41 -30.46 -6.13 -30.57
CA LEU A 41 -31.87 -5.98 -30.21
C LEU A 41 -32.58 -5.39 -31.43
N THR A 42 -32.85 -6.26 -32.41
CA THR A 42 -33.88 -6.05 -33.41
C THR A 42 -35.22 -6.02 -32.70
N PHE A 43 -35.92 -4.89 -32.87
CA PHE A 43 -37.35 -4.77 -32.63
C PHE A 43 -38.07 -5.94 -33.31
N PHE A 44 -38.71 -6.80 -32.53
CA PHE A 44 -39.74 -7.69 -33.04
C PHE A 44 -40.99 -7.57 -32.15
N SER A 45 -42.07 -7.23 -32.84
CA SER A 45 -43.44 -7.01 -32.39
C SER A 45 -44.02 -8.21 -31.64
N VAL A 46 -44.68 -7.96 -30.51
CA VAL A 46 -45.68 -8.87 -29.95
C VAL A 46 -47.07 -8.28 -30.24
N PRO A 47 -47.99 -9.02 -30.89
CA PRO A 47 -49.32 -8.54 -31.21
C PRO A 47 -50.24 -8.58 -29.99
N ASN A 48 -51.21 -7.65 -29.97
CA ASN A 48 -52.23 -7.42 -28.93
C ASN A 48 -51.75 -6.76 -27.62
N ALA A 49 -51.29 -5.52 -27.73
CA ALA A 49 -51.56 -4.52 -26.72
C ALA A 49 -52.95 -3.90 -26.98
N GLN A 50 -53.98 -4.35 -26.26
CA GLN A 50 -55.17 -3.52 -26.09
C GLN A 50 -54.79 -2.40 -25.12
N ALA A 51 -54.65 -1.20 -25.66
CA ALA A 51 -54.50 0.03 -24.91
C ALA A 51 -55.67 0.17 -23.91
N LEU A 52 -55.35 0.26 -22.62
CA LEU A 52 -56.26 0.83 -21.63
C LEU A 52 -56.29 2.34 -21.85
N THR A 53 -57.07 2.77 -22.83
CA THR A 53 -57.58 4.14 -22.93
C THR A 53 -58.51 4.38 -21.74
N VAL A 54 -58.06 5.14 -20.75
CA VAL A 54 -58.98 5.73 -19.77
C VAL A 54 -59.76 6.83 -20.50
N SER A 55 -60.91 6.46 -21.05
CA SER A 55 -61.86 7.38 -21.65
C SER A 55 -62.55 8.19 -20.55
N VAL A 56 -62.26 9.49 -20.47
CA VAL A 56 -63.08 10.43 -19.71
C VAL A 56 -64.13 10.98 -20.67
N ALA A 57 -65.29 10.32 -20.71
CA ALA A 57 -66.48 10.83 -21.38
C ALA A 57 -67.72 10.62 -20.50
N GLY A 58 -68.26 11.71 -19.96
CA GLY A 58 -69.69 11.88 -19.72
C GLY A 58 -70.31 11.23 -18.47
N LEU A 59 -70.10 11.85 -17.30
CA LEU A 59 -71.21 12.02 -16.35
C LEU A 59 -71.36 13.52 -16.10
N GLY A 60 -72.39 14.09 -16.72
CA GLY A 60 -72.88 15.40 -16.34
C GLY A 60 -73.35 15.38 -14.89
N GLY A 61 -73.01 16.44 -14.16
CA GLY A 61 -73.60 16.75 -12.86
C GLY A 61 -72.90 16.09 -11.67
N LYS A 62 -72.32 16.96 -10.82
CA LYS A 62 -71.90 16.75 -9.42
C LYS A 62 -70.70 15.82 -9.20
N GLY A 63 -69.57 16.41 -8.81
CA GLY A 63 -68.48 15.62 -8.24
C GLY A 63 -67.12 16.29 -8.21
N LYS A 64 -67.00 17.48 -7.59
CA LYS A 64 -65.69 18.05 -7.22
C LYS A 64 -64.96 17.25 -6.12
N GLU A 65 -65.52 16.14 -5.62
CA GLU A 65 -64.96 15.35 -4.51
C GLU A 65 -64.22 14.05 -4.90
N LYS A 66 -64.34 13.53 -6.14
CA LYS A 66 -63.80 12.18 -6.46
C LYS A 66 -62.34 12.11 -6.94
N ALA A 67 -61.77 13.22 -7.42
CA ALA A 67 -60.38 13.24 -7.90
C ALA A 67 -59.33 13.09 -6.77
N SER A 68 -59.68 13.46 -5.54
CA SER A 68 -58.83 13.26 -4.36
C SER A 68 -58.69 11.77 -3.99
N SER A 69 -59.78 11.00 -4.09
CA SER A 69 -59.80 9.60 -3.62
C SER A 69 -58.95 8.65 -4.47
N SER A 70 -58.93 8.79 -5.80
CA SER A 70 -58.16 7.92 -6.70
C SER A 70 -56.66 8.19 -6.64
N PHE A 71 -56.26 9.45 -6.42
CA PHE A 71 -54.86 9.82 -6.21
C PHE A 71 -54.35 9.34 -4.85
N LEU A 72 -55.17 9.46 -3.79
CA LEU A 72 -54.89 8.86 -2.49
C LEU A 72 -54.77 7.32 -2.58
N SER A 73 -55.63 6.66 -3.34
CA SER A 73 -55.62 5.21 -3.51
C SER A 73 -54.39 4.68 -4.27
N PHE A 74 -53.90 5.47 -5.24
CA PHE A 74 -52.68 5.14 -5.98
C PHE A 74 -51.44 5.29 -5.08
N LEU A 75 -51.44 6.35 -4.25
CA LEU A 75 -50.37 6.61 -3.28
C LEU A 75 -50.36 5.58 -2.14
N THR A 76 -51.51 5.09 -1.67
CA THR A 76 -51.56 4.08 -0.60
C THR A 76 -51.10 2.69 -1.02
N VAL A 77 -51.13 2.36 -2.32
CA VAL A 77 -50.73 1.03 -2.82
C VAL A 77 -49.32 1.00 -3.39
N ILE A 78 -48.91 2.05 -4.11
CA ILE A 78 -47.60 2.06 -4.79
C ILE A 78 -46.49 2.54 -3.86
N LEU A 79 -46.78 3.49 -2.96
CA LEU A 79 -45.77 4.01 -2.04
C LEU A 79 -45.20 2.92 -1.11
N PRO A 80 -45.99 2.00 -0.52
CA PRO A 80 -45.44 0.91 0.28
C PRO A 80 -44.59 -0.07 -0.53
N VAL A 81 -45.00 -0.40 -1.76
CA VAL A 81 -44.24 -1.30 -2.65
C VAL A 81 -42.91 -0.69 -3.04
N LEU A 82 -42.89 0.62 -3.35
CA LEU A 82 -41.67 1.35 -3.65
C LEU A 82 -40.75 1.44 -2.43
N ILE A 83 -41.29 1.72 -1.24
CA ILE A 83 -40.52 1.76 0.01
C ILE A 83 -39.90 0.39 0.31
N VAL A 84 -40.66 -0.70 0.23
CA VAL A 84 -40.15 -2.07 0.47
C VAL A 84 -39.08 -2.44 -0.56
N THR A 85 -39.26 -2.05 -1.82
CA THR A 85 -38.26 -2.28 -2.87
C THR A 85 -36.97 -1.50 -2.60
N ILE A 86 -37.07 -0.20 -2.26
CA ILE A 86 -35.91 0.62 -1.89
C ILE A 86 -35.22 0.06 -0.64
N MET A 87 -35.97 -0.33 0.39
CA MET A 87 -35.41 -0.93 1.61
C MET A 87 -34.72 -2.26 1.32
N TYR A 88 -35.26 -3.09 0.44
CA TYR A 88 -34.63 -4.34 0.01
C TYR A 88 -33.32 -4.07 -0.74
N PHE A 89 -33.31 -3.15 -1.71
CA PHE A 89 -32.08 -2.77 -2.41
C PHE A 89 -31.06 -2.10 -1.49
N LEU A 90 -31.49 -1.27 -0.54
CA LEU A 90 -30.62 -0.65 0.46
C LEU A 90 -30.04 -1.72 1.40
N SER A 91 -30.84 -2.71 1.81
CA SER A 91 -30.38 -3.84 2.61
C SER A 91 -29.42 -4.73 1.84
N LEU A 92 -29.68 -5.00 0.55
CA LEU A 92 -28.78 -5.78 -0.30
C LEU A 92 -27.47 -5.03 -0.53
N PHE A 93 -27.54 -3.70 -0.71
CA PHE A 93 -26.39 -2.82 -0.84
C PHE A 93 -25.59 -2.76 0.47
N LEU A 94 -26.25 -2.67 1.63
CA LEU A 94 -25.60 -2.75 2.95
C LEU A 94 -24.96 -4.12 3.17
N LEU A 95 -25.63 -5.22 2.81
CA LEU A 95 -25.05 -6.56 2.88
C LEU A 95 -23.84 -6.70 1.95
N PHE A 96 -23.89 -6.11 0.76
CA PHE A 96 -22.79 -6.09 -0.19
C PHE A 96 -21.62 -5.24 0.34
N CYS A 97 -21.89 -4.08 0.93
CA CYS A 97 -20.90 -3.24 1.62
C CYS A 97 -20.27 -3.95 2.82
N LEU A 98 -21.05 -4.72 3.60
CA LEU A 98 -20.56 -5.52 4.72
C LEU A 98 -19.79 -6.76 4.23
N ALA A 99 -20.18 -7.40 3.13
CA ALA A 99 -19.47 -8.52 2.53
C ALA A 99 -18.10 -8.13 1.93
N LEU A 100 -17.86 -6.82 1.74
CA LEU A 100 -16.57 -6.29 1.34
C LEU A 100 -15.63 -6.07 2.55
N TYR A 101 -16.13 -6.11 3.79
CA TYR A 101 -15.33 -5.88 5.00
C TYR A 101 -14.87 -7.23 5.58
N VAL A 102 -13.59 -7.56 5.41
CA VAL A 102 -12.99 -8.76 5.97
C VAL A 102 -12.57 -8.46 7.40
N VAL A 103 -13.08 -9.23 8.37
CA VAL A 103 -12.71 -9.12 9.78
C VAL A 103 -12.22 -10.46 10.27
N HIS A 104 -11.00 -10.49 10.75
CA HIS A 104 -10.46 -11.62 11.50
C HIS A 104 -10.52 -11.29 13.00
N PRO A 105 -11.31 -12.04 13.80
CA PRO A 105 -11.34 -11.85 15.24
C PRO A 105 -9.95 -11.98 15.86
N LYS A 106 -9.61 -11.06 16.77
CA LYS A 106 -8.32 -11.02 17.46
C LYS A 106 -8.57 -10.77 18.95
N THR A 107 -7.71 -11.36 19.78
CA THR A 107 -7.64 -11.00 21.20
C THR A 107 -7.07 -9.58 21.36
N ASP A 108 -7.33 -8.97 22.51
CA ASP A 108 -6.80 -7.63 22.82
C ASP A 108 -5.27 -7.62 22.79
N GLU A 109 -4.64 -8.69 23.27
CA GLU A 109 -3.17 -8.85 23.21
C GLU A 109 -2.66 -8.92 21.77
N GLN A 110 -3.30 -9.72 20.90
CA GLN A 110 -2.95 -9.79 19.49
C GLN A 110 -3.12 -8.43 18.81
N ARG A 111 -4.21 -7.70 19.11
CA ARG A 111 -4.47 -6.38 18.54
C ARG A 111 -3.40 -5.37 18.96
N CYS A 112 -2.97 -5.40 20.22
CA CYS A 112 -1.92 -4.54 20.74
C CYS A 112 -0.57 -4.83 20.06
N ARG A 113 -0.16 -6.11 19.95
CA ARG A 113 1.08 -6.49 19.27
C ARG A 113 1.06 -6.14 17.78
N LEU A 114 -0.08 -6.35 17.12
CA LEU A 114 -0.26 -5.97 15.72
C LEU A 114 -0.17 -4.45 15.51
N GLN A 115 -0.78 -3.66 16.39
CA GLN A 115 -0.66 -2.20 16.35
C GLN A 115 0.80 -1.75 16.48
N GLU A 116 1.55 -2.34 17.40
CA GLU A 116 2.96 -2.03 17.59
C GLU A 116 3.78 -2.42 16.35
N ALA A 117 3.59 -3.62 15.81
CA ALA A 117 4.30 -4.10 14.61
C ALA A 117 3.99 -3.24 13.36
N CYS A 118 2.78 -2.67 13.27
CA CYS A 118 2.35 -1.85 12.14
C CYS A 118 2.77 -0.37 12.24
N LYS A 119 3.18 0.10 13.42
CA LYS A 119 3.44 1.53 13.70
C LYS A 119 4.56 2.12 12.85
N ASP A 120 5.60 1.34 12.59
CA ASP A 120 6.77 1.78 11.85
C ASP A 120 6.74 1.45 10.35
N ILE A 121 5.71 0.75 9.89
CA ILE A 121 5.56 0.39 8.49
C ILE A 121 5.20 1.64 7.67
N LEU A 122 6.10 2.06 6.78
CA LEU A 122 5.95 3.27 5.96
C LEU A 122 4.64 3.31 5.17
N LEU A 123 4.17 2.15 4.69
CA LEU A 123 2.90 2.02 3.96
C LEU A 123 1.68 2.39 4.80
N PHE A 124 1.77 2.24 6.13
CA PHE A 124 0.66 2.48 7.05
C PHE A 124 0.71 3.84 7.74
N LYS A 125 1.88 4.51 7.75
CA LYS A 125 2.03 5.84 8.37
C LYS A 125 1.12 6.92 7.78
N ASN A 126 0.74 6.76 6.51
CA ASN A 126 -0.11 7.72 5.81
C ASN A 126 -1.60 7.36 5.83
N LEU A 127 -1.98 6.30 6.55
CA LEU A 127 -3.39 5.93 6.73
C LEU A 127 -4.01 6.79 7.83
N ASP A 128 -5.25 7.21 7.63
CA ASP A 128 -6.03 7.77 8.73
C ASP A 128 -6.40 6.67 9.75
N GLN A 129 -6.89 7.08 10.91
CA GLN A 129 -7.21 6.16 12.00
C GLN A 129 -8.28 5.13 11.63
N GLU A 130 -9.26 5.52 10.80
CA GLU A 130 -10.32 4.62 10.35
C GLU A 130 -9.73 3.56 9.41
N GLN A 131 -8.98 3.98 8.41
CA GLN A 131 -8.31 3.11 7.45
C GLN A 131 -7.32 2.16 8.11
N LEU A 132 -6.54 2.66 9.08
CA LEU A 132 -5.66 1.82 9.86
C LEU A 132 -6.47 0.77 10.63
N SER A 133 -7.59 1.14 11.26
CA SER A 133 -8.47 0.16 11.92
C SER A 133 -8.98 -0.89 10.94
N GLN A 134 -9.38 -0.50 9.72
CA GLN A 134 -9.82 -1.44 8.69
C GLN A 134 -8.72 -2.41 8.26
N VAL A 135 -7.47 -1.94 8.15
CA VAL A 135 -6.30 -2.79 7.90
C VAL A 135 -6.10 -3.78 9.04
N LEU A 136 -6.07 -3.32 10.28
CA LEU A 136 -5.83 -4.17 11.45
C LEU A 136 -6.93 -5.23 11.62
N ASP A 137 -8.19 -4.90 11.32
CA ASP A 137 -9.31 -5.84 11.36
C ASP A 137 -9.16 -6.92 10.28
N ALA A 138 -8.71 -6.56 9.08
CA ALA A 138 -8.55 -7.46 7.95
C ALA A 138 -7.25 -8.29 7.97
N MET A 139 -6.30 -8.01 8.87
CA MET A 139 -5.10 -8.83 8.98
C MET A 139 -5.38 -10.16 9.68
N PHE A 140 -4.69 -11.23 9.29
CA PHE A 140 -4.77 -12.55 9.93
C PHE A 140 -3.40 -13.02 10.40
N GLU A 141 -3.35 -13.80 11.49
CA GLU A 141 -2.09 -14.35 12.00
C GLU A 141 -1.68 -15.58 11.17
N ARG A 142 -0.42 -15.64 10.75
CA ARG A 142 0.21 -16.82 10.14
C ARG A 142 1.44 -17.21 10.97
N LYS A 143 1.37 -18.36 11.63
CA LYS A 143 2.52 -18.97 12.31
C LYS A 143 3.38 -19.71 11.30
N VAL A 144 4.70 -19.65 11.47
CA VAL A 144 5.66 -20.26 10.55
C VAL A 144 6.69 -21.08 11.32
N LYS A 145 7.16 -22.17 10.71
CA LYS A 145 8.20 -23.03 11.27
C LYS A 145 9.59 -22.71 10.68
N PRO A 146 10.69 -23.06 11.36
CA PRO A 146 12.01 -22.99 10.76
C PRO A 146 12.07 -23.74 9.42
N GLN A 147 12.81 -23.16 8.47
CA GLN A 147 12.96 -23.60 7.08
C GLN A 147 11.68 -23.51 6.22
N GLU A 148 10.57 -22.99 6.75
CA GLU A 148 9.36 -22.75 5.96
C GLU A 148 9.57 -21.57 5.00
N HIS A 149 9.22 -21.78 3.74
CA HIS A 149 9.18 -20.73 2.73
C HIS A 149 7.87 -19.95 2.89
N VAL A 150 7.97 -18.68 3.26
CA VAL A 150 6.80 -17.82 3.46
C VAL A 150 6.24 -17.39 2.10
N ILE A 151 7.13 -16.97 1.21
CA ILE A 151 6.90 -16.65 -0.20
C ILE A 151 8.08 -17.14 -1.03
N ASP A 152 7.83 -17.52 -2.27
CA ASP A 152 8.85 -17.96 -3.22
C ASP A 152 8.99 -16.98 -4.39
N GLN A 153 10.22 -16.71 -4.81
CA GLN A 153 10.52 -15.86 -5.95
C GLN A 153 9.88 -16.43 -7.22
N GLY A 154 9.23 -15.57 -8.01
CA GLY A 154 8.54 -15.97 -9.24
C GLY A 154 7.06 -16.30 -9.06
N ASP A 155 6.60 -16.55 -7.84
CA ASP A 155 5.19 -16.82 -7.58
C ASP A 155 4.32 -15.55 -7.72
N ASP A 156 3.03 -15.75 -7.94
CA ASP A 156 2.06 -14.66 -7.87
C ASP A 156 1.89 -14.17 -6.44
N GLY A 157 1.83 -12.84 -6.26
CA GLY A 157 1.56 -12.27 -4.95
C GLY A 157 0.12 -12.52 -4.51
N ASP A 158 -0.07 -12.96 -3.27
CA ASP A 158 -1.37 -13.23 -2.67
C ASP A 158 -1.60 -12.33 -1.45
N ASN A 159 -0.57 -12.21 -0.61
CA ASN A 159 -0.63 -11.54 0.68
C ASN A 159 0.57 -10.60 0.91
N PHE A 160 0.37 -9.60 1.74
CA PHE A 160 1.41 -8.75 2.34
C PHE A 160 1.61 -9.21 3.77
N TYR A 161 2.86 -9.25 4.24
CA TYR A 161 3.19 -9.76 5.56
C TYR A 161 3.94 -8.71 6.38
N VAL A 162 3.53 -8.54 7.64
CA VAL A 162 4.28 -7.81 8.67
C VAL A 162 4.85 -8.81 9.65
N VAL A 163 6.12 -8.66 10.00
CA VAL A 163 6.81 -9.53 10.95
C VAL A 163 6.38 -9.17 12.38
N GLU A 164 5.80 -10.14 13.09
CA GLU A 164 5.51 -10.01 14.53
C GLU A 164 6.70 -10.51 15.35
N ARG A 165 7.24 -11.69 15.00
CA ARG A 165 8.42 -12.28 15.64
C ARG A 165 9.05 -13.33 14.73
N GLY A 166 10.32 -13.62 14.97
CA GLY A 166 11.11 -14.59 14.23
C GLY A 166 12.16 -13.93 13.34
N LEU A 167 13.06 -14.77 12.86
CA LEU A 167 14.15 -14.41 11.96
C LEU A 167 13.85 -14.95 10.55
N TYR A 168 13.99 -14.11 9.53
CA TYR A 168 13.67 -14.49 8.15
C TYR A 168 14.77 -14.05 7.19
N ASP A 169 15.27 -14.97 6.36
CA ASP A 169 16.28 -14.67 5.35
C ASP A 169 15.61 -14.30 4.02
N ILE A 170 16.15 -13.27 3.36
CA ILE A 170 15.73 -12.81 2.04
C ILE A 170 16.68 -13.39 1.01
N VAL A 171 16.19 -14.27 0.15
CA VAL A 171 16.99 -14.96 -0.85
C VAL A 171 16.54 -14.54 -2.24
N VAL A 172 17.48 -14.09 -3.06
CA VAL A 172 17.25 -13.75 -4.47
C VAL A 172 18.08 -14.67 -5.34
N ALA A 173 17.41 -15.38 -6.25
CA ALA A 173 18.02 -16.18 -7.29
C ALA A 173 18.28 -15.33 -8.54
N LYS A 174 19.54 -15.27 -8.96
CA LYS A 174 19.97 -14.64 -10.21
C LYS A 174 21.05 -15.49 -10.88
N ASP A 175 20.92 -15.76 -12.18
CA ASP A 175 21.92 -16.50 -12.98
C ASP A 175 22.31 -17.86 -12.36
N ASN A 176 21.31 -18.65 -11.93
CA ASN A 176 21.49 -19.94 -11.24
C ASN A 176 22.25 -19.89 -9.90
N GLN A 177 22.45 -18.70 -9.32
CA GLN A 177 22.99 -18.53 -7.97
C GLN A 177 21.95 -17.89 -7.06
N SER A 178 21.71 -18.53 -5.91
CA SER A 178 20.90 -17.95 -4.84
C SER A 178 21.81 -17.18 -3.90
N ARG A 179 21.48 -15.91 -3.65
CA ARG A 179 22.20 -15.04 -2.71
C ARG A 179 21.25 -14.57 -1.62
N CYS A 180 21.70 -14.67 -0.37
CA CYS A 180 21.02 -14.01 0.75
C CYS A 180 21.34 -12.52 0.66
N VAL A 181 20.30 -11.70 0.43
CA VAL A 181 20.44 -10.25 0.23
C VAL A 181 20.09 -9.46 1.48
N GLY A 182 19.47 -10.10 2.49
CA GLY A 182 19.11 -9.43 3.73
C GLY A 182 18.41 -10.37 4.70
N ARG A 183 18.09 -9.86 5.89
CA ARG A 183 17.39 -10.59 6.95
C ARG A 183 16.41 -9.66 7.67
N TYR A 184 15.23 -10.20 7.99
CA TYR A 184 14.29 -9.61 8.95
C TYR A 184 14.54 -10.20 10.34
N ASP A 185 14.53 -9.35 11.37
CA ASP A 185 14.77 -9.72 12.76
C ASP A 185 13.67 -9.18 13.68
N ASN A 186 12.58 -9.92 13.84
CA ASN A 186 11.43 -9.54 14.68
C ASN A 186 10.76 -8.19 14.31
N HIS A 187 11.10 -7.60 13.17
CA HIS A 187 10.50 -6.36 12.67
C HIS A 187 10.54 -6.33 11.14
N GLY A 188 9.78 -5.40 10.56
CA GLY A 188 9.74 -5.15 9.12
C GLY A 188 8.54 -5.80 8.43
N SER A 189 8.46 -5.60 7.12
CA SER A 189 7.36 -6.11 6.30
C SER A 189 7.83 -6.44 4.89
N PHE A 190 7.12 -7.35 4.22
CA PHE A 190 7.45 -7.77 2.86
C PHE A 190 6.21 -8.20 2.06
N GLY A 191 6.37 -8.24 0.75
CA GLY A 191 5.38 -8.76 -0.19
C GLY A 191 4.41 -7.72 -0.75
N GLU A 192 4.62 -6.44 -0.48
CA GLU A 192 3.85 -5.31 -0.96
C GLU A 192 3.95 -5.11 -2.48
N LEU A 193 5.13 -5.33 -3.07
CA LEU A 193 5.36 -5.00 -4.48
C LEU A 193 4.47 -5.81 -5.42
N ALA A 194 4.36 -7.11 -5.15
CA ALA A 194 3.54 -8.01 -5.96
C ALA A 194 2.06 -7.61 -5.92
N LEU A 195 1.60 -7.07 -4.78
CA LEU A 195 0.23 -6.59 -4.60
C LEU A 195 -0.01 -5.26 -5.30
N MET A 196 0.97 -4.36 -5.31
CA MET A 196 0.86 -3.04 -5.93
C MET A 196 0.95 -3.10 -7.45
N TYR A 197 1.97 -3.78 -7.99
CA TYR A 197 2.29 -3.74 -9.43
C TYR A 197 1.84 -4.96 -10.21
N ASN A 198 1.20 -5.94 -9.56
CA ASN A 198 0.81 -7.20 -10.18
C ASN A 198 1.99 -7.89 -10.88
N THR A 199 3.16 -7.86 -10.23
CA THR A 199 4.37 -8.54 -10.67
C THR A 199 4.59 -9.80 -9.83
N PRO A 200 5.33 -10.79 -10.36
CA PRO A 200 5.80 -11.93 -9.56
C PRO A 200 6.59 -11.49 -8.31
N ARG A 201 6.66 -12.37 -7.31
CA ARG A 201 7.52 -12.19 -6.12
C ARG A 201 8.97 -12.00 -6.56
N ALA A 202 9.60 -10.94 -6.06
CA ALA A 202 10.98 -10.58 -6.42
C ALA A 202 12.05 -11.38 -5.65
N ALA A 203 11.68 -11.99 -4.53
CA ALA A 203 12.58 -12.73 -3.65
C ALA A 203 11.81 -13.85 -2.92
N THR A 204 12.54 -14.89 -2.51
CA THR A 204 12.08 -15.91 -1.58
C THR A 204 12.35 -15.45 -0.15
N ILE A 205 11.40 -15.67 0.76
CA ILE A 205 11.56 -15.39 2.19
C ILE A 205 11.46 -16.70 2.96
N VAL A 206 12.52 -17.05 3.69
CA VAL A 206 12.61 -18.31 4.44
C VAL A 206 12.71 -18.01 5.93
N ALA A 207 11.83 -18.62 6.73
CA ALA A 207 11.93 -18.53 8.18
C ALA A 207 13.15 -19.34 8.66
N THR A 208 14.00 -18.75 9.48
CA THR A 208 15.16 -19.45 10.09
C THR A 208 14.86 -19.95 11.50
N THR A 209 13.82 -19.39 12.14
CA THR A 209 13.33 -19.74 13.47
C THR A 209 11.81 -19.89 13.43
N GLU A 210 11.22 -20.39 14.52
CA GLU A 210 9.76 -20.33 14.68
C GLU A 210 9.33 -18.87 14.81
N GLY A 211 8.29 -18.49 14.08
CA GLY A 211 7.89 -17.09 13.96
C GLY A 211 6.40 -16.91 13.75
N ALA A 212 5.98 -15.65 13.72
CA ALA A 212 4.63 -15.28 13.34
C ALA A 212 4.61 -14.00 12.51
N LEU A 213 3.66 -13.98 11.60
CA LEU A 213 3.45 -12.93 10.63
C LEU A 213 1.99 -12.49 10.70
N TRP A 214 1.75 -11.21 10.43
CA TRP A 214 0.43 -10.69 10.13
C TRP A 214 0.26 -10.55 8.62
N GLY A 215 -0.64 -11.35 8.05
CA GLY A 215 -0.97 -11.36 6.62
C GLY A 215 -2.12 -10.42 6.29
N LEU A 216 -2.07 -9.76 5.14
CA LEU A 216 -3.16 -8.96 4.56
C LEU A 216 -3.33 -9.34 3.09
N ASP A 217 -4.56 -9.66 2.67
CA ASP A 217 -4.85 -10.12 1.32
C ASP A 217 -4.73 -9.01 0.26
N ARG A 218 -4.42 -9.42 -0.98
CA ARG A 218 -4.28 -8.55 -2.16
C ARG A 218 -5.44 -7.58 -2.34
N VAL A 219 -6.67 -8.05 -2.22
CA VAL A 219 -7.87 -7.25 -2.56
C VAL A 219 -8.05 -6.15 -1.52
N THR A 220 -7.96 -6.50 -0.24
CA THR A 220 -8.05 -5.55 0.85
C THR A 220 -6.87 -4.57 0.83
N PHE A 221 -5.65 -5.07 0.64
CA PHE A 221 -4.45 -4.24 0.52
C PHE A 221 -4.61 -3.20 -0.60
N ARG A 222 -4.98 -3.63 -1.81
CA ARG A 222 -5.12 -2.72 -2.95
C ARG A 222 -6.21 -1.68 -2.72
N ARG A 223 -7.36 -2.08 -2.16
CA ARG A 223 -8.47 -1.16 -1.90
C ARG A 223 -8.09 -0.04 -0.94
N ILE A 224 -7.40 -0.37 0.15
CA ILE A 224 -7.07 0.60 1.20
C ILE A 224 -5.82 1.42 0.81
N ILE A 225 -4.73 0.74 0.43
CA ILE A 225 -3.44 1.40 0.21
C ILE A 225 -3.41 2.19 -1.11
N LEU A 226 -3.89 1.62 -2.23
CA LEU A 226 -3.80 2.31 -3.53
C LEU A 226 -4.72 3.53 -3.61
N LYS A 227 -5.88 3.50 -2.93
CA LYS A 227 -6.81 4.64 -2.92
C LYS A 227 -6.19 5.87 -2.24
N ASN A 228 -5.40 5.67 -1.20
CA ASN A 228 -4.68 6.75 -0.51
C ASN A 228 -3.47 7.25 -1.30
N ASN A 229 -2.74 6.33 -1.92
CA ASN A 229 -1.54 6.69 -2.68
C ASN A 229 -1.86 7.49 -3.96
N ALA A 230 -3.10 7.49 -4.46
CA ALA A 230 -3.46 8.24 -5.67
C ALA A 230 -3.20 9.76 -5.55
N LYS A 231 -3.55 10.36 -4.41
CA LYS A 231 -3.27 11.79 -4.16
C LYS A 231 -1.77 12.04 -4.04
N LYS A 232 -1.08 11.18 -3.29
CA LYS A 232 0.37 11.24 -3.08
C LYS A 232 1.16 11.10 -4.38
N ARG A 233 0.77 10.17 -5.25
CA ARG A 233 1.32 10.00 -6.60
C ARG A 233 1.25 11.29 -7.38
N LYS A 234 0.08 11.92 -7.45
CA LYS A 234 -0.08 13.20 -8.14
C LYS A 234 0.78 14.32 -7.54
N THR A 235 0.95 14.35 -6.22
CA THR A 235 1.79 15.34 -5.54
C THR A 235 3.28 15.15 -5.83
N TYR A 236 3.77 13.91 -5.79
CA TYR A 236 5.20 13.62 -5.82
C TYR A 236 5.77 13.21 -7.18
N GLU A 237 4.93 12.87 -8.15
CA GLU A 237 5.36 12.44 -9.48
C GLU A 237 6.33 13.44 -10.12
N LEU A 238 5.94 14.71 -10.20
CA LEU A 238 6.77 15.77 -10.77
C LEU A 238 8.04 16.03 -9.95
N PHE A 239 7.94 15.91 -8.62
CA PHE A 239 9.09 16.12 -7.75
C PHE A 239 10.13 15.01 -7.92
N ILE A 240 9.71 13.75 -7.87
CA ILE A 240 10.56 12.57 -8.04
C ILE A 240 11.19 12.55 -9.44
N GLU A 241 10.46 12.97 -10.47
CA GLU A 241 11.01 13.15 -11.82
C GLU A 241 12.11 14.22 -11.88
N SER A 242 12.01 15.27 -11.05
CA SER A 242 13.03 16.33 -11.00
C SER A 242 14.33 15.91 -10.30
N VAL A 243 14.31 14.85 -9.48
CA VAL A 243 15.48 14.38 -8.72
C VAL A 243 16.52 13.77 -9.67
N PRO A 244 17.73 14.35 -9.79
CA PRO A 244 18.74 13.89 -10.75
C PRO A 244 19.14 12.41 -10.59
N LEU A 245 19.23 11.93 -9.34
CA LEU A 245 19.56 10.53 -9.03
C LEU A 245 18.58 9.54 -9.65
N LEU A 246 17.31 9.91 -9.76
CA LEU A 246 16.22 9.02 -10.16
C LEU A 246 15.90 9.10 -11.65
N LYS A 247 16.66 9.89 -12.43
CA LYS A 247 16.46 10.02 -13.88
C LYS A 247 16.78 8.75 -14.67
N SER A 248 17.60 7.86 -14.12
CA SER A 248 17.89 6.57 -14.73
C SER A 248 16.74 5.57 -14.61
N LEU A 249 15.73 5.86 -13.77
CA LEU A 249 14.59 4.99 -13.55
C LEU A 249 13.46 5.32 -14.53
N GLU A 250 12.79 4.29 -15.01
CA GLU A 250 11.58 4.45 -15.82
C GLU A 250 10.43 5.05 -15.00
N ALA A 251 9.43 5.63 -15.68
CA ALA A 251 8.26 6.20 -15.00
C ALA A 251 7.56 5.18 -14.09
N SER A 252 7.47 3.93 -14.54
CA SER A 252 6.88 2.83 -13.77
C SER A 252 7.66 2.57 -12.46
N GLU A 253 9.00 2.62 -12.50
CA GLU A 253 9.90 2.43 -11.37
C GLU A 253 9.86 3.62 -10.40
N ARG A 254 9.81 4.85 -10.92
CA ARG A 254 9.61 6.06 -10.10
C ARG A 254 8.28 6.02 -9.34
N MET A 255 7.23 5.48 -9.93
CA MET A 255 5.96 5.31 -9.21
C MET A 255 6.08 4.28 -8.08
N LYS A 256 6.96 3.28 -8.21
CA LYS A 256 7.22 2.34 -7.12
C LYS A 256 7.84 3.03 -5.91
N ILE A 257 8.72 4.01 -6.16
CA ILE A 257 9.32 4.82 -5.11
C ILE A 257 8.25 5.66 -4.39
N VAL A 258 7.37 6.33 -5.13
CA VAL A 258 6.34 7.20 -4.53
C VAL A 258 5.40 6.42 -3.61
N ASP A 259 5.12 5.15 -3.93
CA ASP A 259 4.24 4.30 -3.13
C ASP A 259 4.84 3.94 -1.76
N VAL A 260 6.16 3.82 -1.65
CA VAL A 260 6.84 3.39 -0.41
C VAL A 260 7.45 4.54 0.40
N ILE A 261 7.64 5.72 -0.22
CA ILE A 261 8.38 6.80 0.42
C ILE A 261 7.58 7.46 1.54
N GLY A 262 8.10 7.54 2.76
CA GLY A 262 7.49 8.28 3.86
C GLY A 262 7.75 9.79 3.76
N GLU A 263 6.98 10.58 4.49
CA GLU A 263 7.23 12.01 4.70
C GLU A 263 7.60 12.25 6.16
N LYS A 264 8.61 13.09 6.40
CA LYS A 264 8.95 13.54 7.76
C LYS A 264 9.35 15.02 7.74
N VAL A 265 8.77 15.77 8.66
CA VAL A 265 9.05 17.19 8.87
C VAL A 265 9.93 17.33 10.10
N TYR A 266 10.95 18.18 10.00
CA TYR A 266 11.92 18.47 11.03
C TYR A 266 11.92 19.97 11.32
N GLN A 267 12.06 20.32 12.60
CA GLN A 267 12.15 21.71 13.04
C GLN A 267 13.58 22.24 12.94
N ASP A 268 13.75 23.57 13.02
CA ASP A 268 15.07 24.20 12.94
C ASP A 268 16.04 23.63 14.00
N GLY A 269 17.23 23.25 13.57
CA GLY A 269 18.26 22.65 14.41
C GLY A 269 18.01 21.18 14.80
N GLU A 270 16.88 20.58 14.42
CA GLU A 270 16.60 19.19 14.74
C GLU A 270 17.59 18.24 14.04
N ARG A 271 18.07 17.24 14.78
CA ARG A 271 18.98 16.22 14.24
C ARG A 271 18.21 15.15 13.50
N ILE A 272 18.55 14.97 12.23
CA ILE A 272 17.93 13.99 11.32
C ILE A 272 18.66 12.65 11.40
N ILE A 273 20.00 12.68 11.35
CA ILE A 273 20.89 11.51 11.42
C ILE A 273 21.98 11.81 12.45
N SER A 274 22.36 10.82 13.25
CA SER A 274 23.54 10.90 14.11
C SER A 274 24.70 10.08 13.53
N GLN A 275 25.89 10.66 13.53
CA GLN A 275 27.13 9.95 13.17
C GLN A 275 27.34 8.74 14.11
N GLY A 276 27.76 7.61 13.54
CA GLY A 276 28.00 6.36 14.26
C GLY A 276 26.76 5.47 14.42
N ASP A 277 25.56 5.97 14.16
CA ASP A 277 24.35 5.15 14.23
C ASP A 277 24.31 4.13 13.08
N LYS A 278 23.57 3.03 13.27
CA LYS A 278 23.29 2.08 12.19
C LYS A 278 22.39 2.76 11.15
N ALA A 279 22.68 2.53 9.87
CA ALA A 279 21.85 3.05 8.80
C ALA A 279 20.54 2.26 8.67
N ASP A 280 19.44 3.00 8.63
CA ASP A 280 18.06 2.53 8.64
C ASP A 280 17.23 3.12 7.48
N CYS A 281 17.54 4.35 7.09
CA CYS A 281 16.79 5.10 6.07
C CYS A 281 17.70 5.86 5.08
N PHE A 282 17.15 6.16 3.92
CA PHE A 282 17.64 7.08 2.90
C PHE A 282 16.72 8.32 2.83
N TYR A 283 17.28 9.50 2.56
CA TYR A 283 16.55 10.76 2.63
C TYR A 283 16.68 11.58 1.34
N ILE A 284 15.57 12.17 0.88
CA ILE A 284 15.53 13.18 -0.19
C ILE A 284 14.93 14.46 0.37
N VAL A 285 15.59 15.60 0.21
CA VAL A 285 15.09 16.90 0.68
C VAL A 285 13.97 17.39 -0.24
N GLU A 286 12.75 17.49 0.27
CA GLU A 286 11.60 18.07 -0.46
C GLU A 286 11.58 19.59 -0.34
N SER A 287 11.82 20.12 0.86
CA SER A 287 11.90 21.56 1.11
C SER A 287 12.77 21.86 2.32
N GLY A 288 13.28 23.09 2.40
CA GLY A 288 14.25 23.50 3.42
C GLY A 288 15.68 23.12 3.05
N GLU A 289 16.56 23.15 4.04
CA GLU A 289 17.99 22.92 3.88
C GLU A 289 18.52 22.04 5.01
N VAL A 290 19.40 21.09 4.68
CA VAL A 290 20.03 20.19 5.64
C VAL A 290 21.53 20.41 5.61
N LYS A 291 22.14 20.66 6.77
CA LYS A 291 23.61 20.72 6.90
C LYS A 291 24.14 19.38 7.39
N ILE A 292 25.24 18.93 6.80
CA ILE A 292 25.93 17.70 7.17
C ILE A 292 27.21 18.06 7.93
N LEU A 293 27.34 17.54 9.13
CA LEU A 293 28.41 17.83 10.08
C LEU A 293 29.14 16.54 10.45
N ILE A 294 30.48 16.56 10.41
CA ILE A 294 31.32 15.43 10.84
C ILE A 294 32.15 15.81 12.06
N LYS A 295 32.25 14.89 13.03
CA LYS A 295 33.21 14.98 14.14
C LYS A 295 34.51 14.30 13.73
N SER A 296 35.60 15.05 13.76
CA SER A 296 36.94 14.50 13.53
C SER A 296 37.50 13.85 14.80
N LYS A 297 38.05 12.64 14.69
CA LYS A 297 38.74 11.95 15.79
C LYS A 297 40.22 12.34 15.93
N THR A 298 40.80 13.06 14.97
CA THR A 298 42.25 13.32 14.89
C THR A 298 42.74 14.58 15.60
N MET A 299 41.87 15.40 16.18
CA MET A 299 42.29 16.57 16.96
C MET A 299 42.66 16.15 18.40
N THR A 300 43.95 15.90 18.63
CA THR A 300 44.58 15.53 19.91
C THR A 300 44.71 16.68 20.92
N SER A 301 43.86 17.69 20.83
CA SER A 301 43.80 18.83 21.75
C SER A 301 42.37 19.06 22.20
N LYS A 302 42.17 19.83 23.28
CA LYS A 302 40.91 20.05 24.04
C LYS A 302 39.68 20.55 23.22
N GLU A 303 39.76 20.59 21.90
CA GLU A 303 38.73 20.96 20.91
C GLU A 303 38.15 19.72 20.17
N ALA A 304 38.44 18.51 20.63
CA ALA A 304 38.07 17.19 20.07
C ALA A 304 36.56 16.91 19.86
N ASN A 305 35.68 17.90 20.01
CA ASN A 305 34.23 17.77 19.84
C ASN A 305 33.66 18.82 18.87
N GLN A 306 34.52 19.53 18.11
CA GLN A 306 34.07 20.50 17.12
C GLN A 306 33.53 19.79 15.87
N GLU A 307 32.27 20.04 15.56
CA GLU A 307 31.59 19.55 14.36
C GLU A 307 31.97 20.44 13.17
N VAL A 308 32.49 19.84 12.09
CA VAL A 308 32.86 20.53 10.85
C VAL A 308 31.77 20.30 9.80
N GLU A 309 31.29 21.37 9.18
CA GLU A 309 30.32 21.29 8.10
C GLU A 309 31.01 20.88 6.80
N ILE A 310 30.55 19.76 6.22
CA ILE A 310 31.13 19.17 5.01
C ILE A 310 30.24 19.36 3.77
N ALA A 311 28.93 19.52 3.96
CA ALA A 311 27.99 19.68 2.86
C ALA A 311 26.68 20.31 3.33
N ARG A 312 25.97 20.91 2.38
CA ARG A 312 24.58 21.35 2.49
C ARG A 312 23.74 20.69 1.41
N CYS A 313 22.57 20.19 1.80
CA CYS A 313 21.60 19.57 0.90
C CYS A 313 20.34 20.44 0.83
N HIS A 314 19.95 20.77 -0.39
CA HIS A 314 18.76 21.55 -0.72
C HIS A 314 17.73 20.68 -1.46
N ARG A 315 16.58 21.27 -1.79
CA ARG A 315 15.49 20.63 -2.52
C ARG A 315 15.97 19.80 -3.72
N GLY A 316 15.60 18.53 -3.75
CA GLY A 316 15.93 17.57 -4.81
C GLY A 316 17.28 16.86 -4.62
N GLN A 317 18.10 17.28 -3.65
CA GLN A 317 19.29 16.56 -3.22
C GLN A 317 18.93 15.50 -2.17
N TYR A 318 19.83 14.55 -1.96
CA TYR A 318 19.66 13.42 -1.07
C TYR A 318 20.84 13.27 -0.13
N PHE A 319 20.67 12.50 0.94
CA PHE A 319 21.72 12.17 1.89
C PHE A 319 21.42 10.84 2.61
N GLY A 320 22.45 10.27 3.24
CA GLY A 320 22.36 9.04 4.02
C GLY A 320 22.52 7.76 3.19
N GLU A 321 22.84 7.86 1.91
CA GLU A 321 23.12 6.74 1.01
C GLU A 321 24.41 6.00 1.36
N LEU A 322 25.46 6.73 1.80
CA LEU A 322 26.80 6.17 1.95
C LEU A 322 26.82 4.96 2.88
N ALA A 323 26.12 5.07 4.01
CA ALA A 323 26.06 4.03 5.02
C ALA A 323 25.27 2.79 4.54
N LEU A 324 24.30 2.97 3.64
CA LEU A 324 23.52 1.89 3.02
C LEU A 324 24.34 1.19 1.93
N VAL A 325 25.09 1.94 1.13
CA VAL A 325 25.91 1.38 0.04
C VAL A 325 27.14 0.63 0.58
N THR A 326 27.73 1.11 1.67
CA THR A 326 28.97 0.56 2.24
C THR A 326 28.75 -0.43 3.38
N ASN A 327 27.50 -0.57 3.87
CA ASN A 327 27.17 -1.35 5.07
C ASN A 327 28.00 -0.96 6.30
N LYS A 328 28.21 0.35 6.47
CA LYS A 328 28.95 0.94 7.60
C LYS A 328 28.04 1.85 8.42
N PRO A 329 28.40 2.18 9.66
CA PRO A 329 27.70 3.20 10.42
C PRO A 329 27.66 4.55 9.71
N ARG A 330 26.74 5.43 10.12
CA ARG A 330 26.60 6.79 9.56
C ARG A 330 27.92 7.56 9.70
N ALA A 331 28.49 8.00 8.58
CA ALA A 331 29.77 8.70 8.57
C ALA A 331 29.71 10.12 9.16
N ALA A 332 28.55 10.77 9.10
CA ALA A 332 28.33 12.13 9.56
C ALA A 332 26.92 12.30 10.13
N SER A 333 26.73 13.38 10.91
CA SER A 333 25.42 13.79 11.41
C SER A 333 24.75 14.76 10.43
N ALA A 334 23.44 14.78 10.38
CA ALA A 334 22.66 15.69 9.54
C ALA A 334 21.66 16.48 10.40
N TYR A 335 21.56 17.78 10.16
CA TYR A 335 20.71 18.69 10.93
C TYR A 335 19.86 19.57 10.03
N ALA A 336 18.62 19.80 10.41
CA ALA A 336 17.73 20.72 9.73
C ALA A 336 18.17 22.18 9.94
N VAL A 337 18.09 22.98 8.88
CA VAL A 337 18.29 24.43 8.87
C VAL A 337 16.96 25.07 8.47
N GLY A 338 16.27 25.65 9.44
CA GLY A 338 14.86 26.02 9.32
C GLY A 338 13.92 24.80 9.36
N GLU A 339 12.68 25.00 8.96
CA GLU A 339 11.74 23.89 8.75
C GLU A 339 12.13 23.09 7.51
N VAL A 340 12.40 21.80 7.70
CA VAL A 340 12.82 20.89 6.64
C VAL A 340 11.79 19.80 6.46
N LYS A 341 11.43 19.52 5.21
CA LYS A 341 10.63 18.36 4.85
C LYS A 341 11.48 17.40 4.04
N CYS A 342 11.57 16.16 4.50
CA CYS A 342 12.27 15.08 3.80
C CYS A 342 11.29 13.98 3.40
N LEU A 343 11.57 13.39 2.24
CA LEU A 343 11.06 12.09 1.87
C LEU A 343 12.02 11.01 2.38
N VAL A 344 11.48 9.99 3.02
CA VAL A 344 12.25 8.96 3.75
C VAL A 344 11.97 7.58 3.15
N MET A 345 13.00 6.79 2.88
CA MET A 345 12.88 5.43 2.37
C MET A 345 13.68 4.47 3.25
N ASP A 346 13.10 3.34 3.66
CA ASP A 346 13.82 2.35 4.47
C ASP A 346 14.90 1.61 3.65
N VAL A 347 15.86 0.97 4.35
CA VAL A 347 16.97 0.21 3.71
C VAL A 347 16.46 -0.84 2.72
N GLN A 348 15.40 -1.56 3.06
CA GLN A 348 14.92 -2.70 2.28
C GLN A 348 14.28 -2.24 0.96
N ALA A 349 13.51 -1.16 1.02
CA ALA A 349 12.95 -0.48 -0.13
C ALA A 349 14.06 0.16 -0.97
N PHE A 350 15.08 0.75 -0.33
CA PHE A 350 16.24 1.31 -1.01
C PHE A 350 16.97 0.26 -1.85
N GLU A 351 17.40 -0.86 -1.25
CA GLU A 351 18.13 -1.92 -1.96
C GLU A 351 17.32 -2.52 -3.12
N ARG A 352 16.02 -2.67 -2.91
CA ARG A 352 15.11 -3.31 -3.85
C ARG A 352 14.68 -2.40 -5.01
N LEU A 353 14.51 -1.10 -4.78
CA LEU A 353 14.01 -0.16 -5.79
C LEU A 353 15.10 0.68 -6.43
N LEU A 354 16.17 1.00 -5.70
CA LEU A 354 17.27 1.85 -6.16
C LEU A 354 18.50 1.06 -6.60
N GLY A 355 18.39 -0.27 -6.72
CA GLY A 355 19.41 -1.13 -7.34
C GLY A 355 20.02 -0.55 -8.63
N PRO A 356 19.23 -0.06 -9.61
CA PRO A 356 19.75 0.55 -10.83
C PRO A 356 20.53 1.87 -10.59
N CYS A 357 20.23 2.58 -9.51
CA CYS A 357 20.87 3.84 -9.14
C CYS A 357 22.14 3.62 -8.30
N MET A 358 22.43 2.40 -7.86
CA MET A 358 23.59 2.10 -7.02
C MET A 358 24.91 2.50 -7.66
N ASP A 359 25.04 2.34 -8.99
CA ASP A 359 26.24 2.74 -9.71
C ASP A 359 26.43 4.27 -9.73
N ILE A 360 25.33 5.03 -9.82
CA ILE A 360 25.36 6.50 -9.74
C ILE A 360 25.80 6.94 -8.34
N MET A 361 25.25 6.29 -7.29
CA MET A 361 25.62 6.58 -5.91
C MET A 361 27.10 6.27 -5.66
N LYS A 362 27.59 5.11 -6.12
CA LYS A 362 29.01 4.73 -5.99
C LYS A 362 29.98 5.70 -6.66
N ARG A 363 29.61 6.29 -7.81
CA ARG A 363 30.44 7.33 -8.46
C ARG A 363 30.50 8.63 -7.66
N ASN A 364 29.46 8.96 -6.90
CA ASN A 364 29.48 10.13 -6.04
C ASN A 364 30.26 9.89 -4.74
N ILE A 365 30.31 8.63 -4.26
CA ILE A 365 31.11 8.23 -3.09
C ILE A 365 32.60 8.54 -3.28
N THR A 366 33.16 8.25 -4.45
CA THR A 366 34.58 8.55 -4.71
C THR A 366 34.89 10.04 -4.56
N HIS A 367 33.96 10.91 -4.94
CA HIS A 367 34.12 12.35 -4.75
C HIS A 367 34.06 12.75 -3.27
N TYR A 368 33.21 12.10 -2.46
CA TYR A 368 33.19 12.31 -1.02
C TYR A 368 34.48 11.84 -0.35
N GLU A 369 35.01 10.68 -0.73
CA GLU A 369 36.28 10.17 -0.20
C GLU A 369 37.43 11.14 -0.51
N GLU A 370 37.50 11.67 -1.74
CA GLU A 370 38.47 12.70 -2.12
C GLU A 370 38.33 13.97 -1.27
N GLN A 371 37.11 14.48 -1.08
CA GLN A 371 36.85 15.67 -0.26
C GLN A 371 37.21 15.45 1.22
N LEU A 372 36.87 14.28 1.77
CA LEU A 372 37.19 13.92 3.16
C LEU A 372 38.70 13.77 3.36
N VAL A 373 39.41 13.14 2.40
CA VAL A 373 40.87 13.05 2.42
C VAL A 373 41.50 14.44 2.32
N ALA A 374 40.96 15.33 1.49
CA ALA A 374 41.45 16.71 1.39
C ALA A 374 41.24 17.52 2.68
N MET A 375 40.13 17.32 3.38
CA MET A 375 39.82 18.04 4.62
C MET A 375 40.51 17.48 5.87
N PHE A 376 40.70 16.16 5.95
CA PHE A 376 41.17 15.48 7.18
C PHE A 376 42.49 14.73 7.01
N GLY A 377 43.13 14.79 5.83
CA GLY A 377 44.51 14.37 5.60
C GLY A 377 44.78 12.86 5.59
N SER A 378 43.81 12.01 5.95
CA SER A 378 43.94 10.56 5.82
C SER A 378 42.59 9.86 5.66
N SER A 379 42.56 8.84 4.78
CA SER A 379 41.42 7.93 4.53
C SER A 379 41.10 7.00 5.72
N MET A 380 41.85 7.09 6.83
CA MET A 380 41.98 5.99 7.80
C MET A 380 40.86 5.95 8.85
N ASP A 381 40.15 7.05 9.11
CA ASP A 381 39.19 7.12 10.23
C ASP A 381 37.72 6.88 9.84
N LEU A 382 37.43 6.68 8.55
CA LEU A 382 36.09 6.36 8.05
C LEU A 382 35.86 4.84 7.92
N LEU A 383 36.90 4.05 8.17
CA LEU A 383 36.92 2.61 7.89
C LEU A 383 36.89 1.74 9.14
N ASP A 384 37.04 2.30 10.34
CA ASP A 384 37.16 1.53 11.57
C ASP A 384 36.11 1.90 12.62
N PRO A 385 34.98 1.18 12.68
CA PRO A 385 34.18 1.14 13.90
C PRO A 385 34.91 0.21 14.86
N GLY A 386 35.95 0.72 15.54
CA GLY A 386 36.62 -0.04 16.59
C GLY A 386 35.64 -0.41 17.70
N ASN A 387 35.08 -1.62 17.64
CA ASN A 387 35.34 -2.78 18.51
C ASN A 387 34.29 -3.87 18.26
#